data_AF-A0A3R0XF01-F1
#
_entry.id   AF-A0A3R0XF01-F1
#
_cell.length_a   1.000
_cell.length_b   1.000
_cell.length_c   1.000
_cell.angle_alpha   90.00
_cell.angle_beta   90.00
_cell.angle_gamma   90.00
#
_symmetry.space_group_name_H-M   'P 1'
#
loop_
_entity.id
_entity.type
_entity.pdbx_description
1 polymer ?
#
loop_
_entity_poly.entity_id
_entity_poly.type
_entity_poly.pdbx_seq_one_letter_code
_entity_poly.pdbx_strand_id
1 'polypeptide(L)'
;MSFQSFAGKNSSQQDGVIVEASRLIYPANSARGVTLTVSNQASHPFLVKSMVLDESRQHGAPFIVTPPLFRLDGGQRNTLTITRTGGRLPADREAINWLCVSFIPPEPDSVWDEGKKSADSKNKVLTHVQVVSGSCIKLFVRPETLQGT
;
A
#
# COMPACT_ATOMS: atom_id res chain seq x y z
N MET A 1 -32.72 37.50 18.24
CA MET A 1 -31.28 37.20 18.05
C MET A 1 -31.17 35.69 17.92
N SER A 2 -30.99 35.18 16.69
CA SER A 2 -30.86 33.75 16.42
C SER A 2 -29.40 33.46 16.10
N PHE A 3 -28.73 32.70 16.96
CA PHE A 3 -27.35 32.26 16.74
C PHE A 3 -27.38 30.98 15.90
N GLN A 4 -26.93 31.06 14.65
CA GLN A 4 -26.59 29.86 13.89
C GLN A 4 -25.17 29.44 14.23
N SER A 5 -25.04 28.24 14.80
CA SER A 5 -23.76 27.58 15.05
C SER A 5 -23.21 27.05 13.73
N PHE A 6 -22.12 27.63 13.23
CA PHE A 6 -21.32 27.03 12.18
C PHE A 6 -20.37 26.01 12.82
N ALA A 7 -20.79 24.75 12.89
CA ALA A 7 -19.88 23.64 13.15
C ALA A 7 -19.05 23.41 11.87
N GLY A 8 -17.91 24.10 11.76
CA GLY A 8 -16.91 23.81 10.75
C GLY A 8 -16.37 22.39 10.94
N LYS A 9 -16.79 21.46 10.09
CA LYS A 9 -16.09 20.17 9.92
C LYS A 9 -14.75 20.47 9.25
N ASN A 10 -13.70 20.64 10.04
CA ASN A 10 -12.34 20.51 9.54
C ASN A 10 -12.07 19.01 9.32
N SER A 11 -12.57 18.44 8.22
CA SER A 11 -12.04 17.17 7.73
C SER A 11 -10.68 17.47 7.12
N SER A 12 -9.60 17.10 7.81
CA SER A 12 -8.34 16.86 7.11
C SER A 12 -8.60 15.78 6.08
N GLN A 13 -8.78 16.17 4.81
CA GLN A 13 -8.89 15.21 3.71
C GLN A 13 -7.52 14.57 3.58
N GLN A 14 -7.42 13.37 4.13
CA GLN A 14 -6.21 12.59 4.10
C GLN A 14 -6.11 12.01 2.68
N ASP A 15 -5.24 12.62 1.89
CA ASP A 15 -5.07 12.30 0.47
C ASP A 15 -3.96 11.25 0.32
N GLY A 16 -4.30 10.10 -0.26
CA GLY A 16 -3.37 8.99 -0.50
C GLY A 16 -3.88 7.63 -0.03
N VAL A 17 -2.98 6.63 -0.09
CA VAL A 17 -3.28 5.24 0.26
C VAL A 17 -2.73 4.91 1.64
N ILE A 18 -3.58 4.35 2.50
CA ILE A 18 -3.23 3.87 3.84
C ILE A 18 -3.00 2.37 3.81
N VAL A 19 -1.92 1.96 4.47
CA VAL A 19 -1.65 0.56 4.83
C VAL A 19 -2.04 0.39 6.30
N GLU A 20 -3.00 -0.49 6.59
CA GLU A 20 -3.62 -0.57 7.94
C GLU A 20 -2.74 -1.22 9.03
N ALA A 21 -1.50 -1.60 8.70
CA ALA A 21 -0.54 -2.16 9.67
C ALA A 21 0.85 -1.57 9.48
N SER A 22 1.59 -1.40 10.59
CA SER A 22 3.00 -0.95 10.58
C SER A 22 4.01 -2.10 10.54
N ARG A 23 3.56 -3.32 10.88
CA ARG A 23 4.31 -4.57 10.81
C ARG A 23 3.35 -5.74 10.63
N LEU A 24 3.83 -6.81 10.02
CA LEU A 24 3.07 -8.03 9.82
C LEU A 24 3.83 -9.22 10.43
N ILE A 25 3.14 -10.07 11.17
CA ILE A 25 3.71 -11.29 11.75
C ILE A 25 3.15 -12.47 10.95
N TYR A 26 4.03 -13.26 10.34
CA TYR A 26 3.73 -14.48 9.59
C TYR A 26 4.07 -15.71 10.45
N PRO A 27 3.07 -16.44 10.96
CA PRO A 27 3.32 -17.71 11.64
C PRO A 27 3.89 -18.75 10.66
N ALA A 28 5.00 -19.40 10.99
CA ALA A 28 5.69 -20.32 10.09
C ALA A 28 4.83 -21.52 9.63
N ASN A 29 3.83 -21.89 10.44
CA ASN A 29 2.86 -22.96 10.18
C ASN A 29 1.56 -22.50 9.50
N SER A 30 1.43 -21.21 9.17
CA SER A 30 0.23 -20.71 8.51
C SER A 30 0.15 -21.21 7.08
N ALA A 31 -0.75 -22.16 6.83
CA ALA A 31 -1.08 -22.66 5.50
C ALA A 31 -1.92 -21.68 4.68
N ARG A 32 -2.63 -20.74 5.32
CA ARG A 32 -3.55 -19.80 4.67
C ARG A 32 -2.93 -18.42 4.38
N GLY A 33 -1.67 -18.23 4.73
CA GLY A 33 -1.01 -16.93 4.66
C GLY A 33 -1.47 -15.96 5.75
N VAL A 34 -1.23 -14.67 5.53
CA VAL A 34 -1.65 -13.56 6.38
C VAL A 34 -2.20 -12.44 5.53
N THR A 35 -3.11 -11.64 6.08
CA THR A 35 -3.80 -10.59 5.32
C THR A 35 -3.35 -9.20 5.72
N LEU A 36 -3.34 -8.28 4.76
CA LEU A 36 -3.09 -6.86 4.98
C LEU A 36 -4.12 -6.05 4.19
N THR A 37 -4.82 -5.13 4.85
CA THR A 37 -5.75 -4.22 4.18
C THR A 37 -5.05 -2.94 3.76
N VAL A 38 -5.36 -2.48 2.56
CA VAL A 38 -4.97 -1.18 2.03
C VAL A 38 -6.21 -0.40 1.62
N SER A 39 -6.25 0.90 1.92
CA SER A 39 -7.41 1.76 1.64
C SER A 39 -6.97 3.06 0.97
N ASN A 40 -7.69 3.46 -0.08
CA ASN A 40 -7.45 4.71 -0.77
C ASN A 40 -8.39 5.78 -0.22
N GLN A 41 -7.84 6.80 0.43
CA GLN A 41 -8.61 7.92 0.97
C GLN A 41 -8.66 9.13 0.02
N ALA A 42 -7.93 9.07 -1.09
CA ALA A 42 -8.03 10.05 -2.16
C ALA A 42 -9.35 9.90 -2.94
N SER A 43 -9.72 10.94 -3.69
CA SER A 43 -10.85 10.91 -4.63
C SER A 43 -10.52 10.23 -5.96
N HIS A 44 -9.24 10.08 -6.29
CA HIS A 44 -8.75 9.51 -7.55
C HIS A 44 -8.22 8.08 -7.36
N PRO A 45 -8.21 7.24 -8.42
CA PRO A 45 -7.71 5.87 -8.32
C PRO A 45 -6.18 5.80 -8.23
N PHE A 46 -5.66 4.77 -7.56
CA PHE A 46 -4.24 4.39 -7.62
C PHE A 46 -4.07 3.01 -8.23
N LEU A 47 -2.97 2.79 -8.94
CA LEU A 47 -2.50 1.44 -9.25
C LEU A 47 -1.58 0.98 -8.12
N VAL A 48 -1.99 -0.08 -7.42
CA VAL A 48 -1.31 -0.63 -6.25
C VAL A 48 -0.51 -1.84 -6.66
N LYS A 49 0.80 -1.80 -6.45
CA LYS A 49 1.71 -2.92 -6.67
C LYS A 49 2.26 -3.41 -5.33
N SER A 50 2.20 -4.70 -5.07
CA SER A 50 2.67 -5.28 -3.81
C SER A 50 3.67 -6.40 -4.05
N MET A 51 4.76 -6.40 -3.29
CA MET A 51 5.81 -7.42 -3.34
C MET A 51 6.47 -7.62 -1.99
N VAL A 52 7.07 -8.79 -1.77
CA VAL A 52 7.89 -9.06 -0.59
C VAL A 52 9.36 -9.13 -1.00
N LEU A 53 10.19 -8.37 -0.31
CA LEU A 53 11.63 -8.33 -0.45
C LEU A 53 12.31 -9.05 0.71
N ASP A 54 13.52 -9.52 0.47
CA ASP A 54 14.42 -10.06 1.49
C ASP A 54 14.84 -8.99 2.50
N GLU A 55 15.57 -9.39 3.55
CA GLU A 55 16.06 -8.47 4.59
C GLU A 55 16.88 -7.30 4.01
N SER A 56 17.66 -7.56 2.95
CA SER A 56 18.50 -6.57 2.27
C SER A 56 17.69 -5.53 1.45
N ARG A 57 16.41 -5.81 1.17
CA ARG A 57 15.53 -5.04 0.28
C ARG A 57 16.01 -4.99 -1.17
N GLN A 58 16.89 -5.89 -1.58
CA GLN A 58 17.43 -5.92 -2.94
C GLN A 58 16.81 -7.01 -3.80
N HIS A 59 16.38 -8.12 -3.18
CA HIS A 59 15.89 -9.29 -3.89
C HIS A 59 14.48 -9.66 -3.43
N GLY A 60 13.75 -10.40 -4.26
CA GLY A 60 12.47 -10.98 -3.88
C GLY A 60 12.65 -12.07 -2.80
N ALA A 61 11.81 -12.04 -1.78
CA ALA A 61 11.72 -13.11 -0.79
C ALA A 61 10.75 -14.21 -1.27
N PRO A 62 10.78 -15.44 -0.70
CA PRO A 62 9.94 -16.56 -1.12
C PRO A 62 8.48 -16.42 -0.63
N PHE A 63 7.83 -15.34 -1.05
CA PHE A 63 6.45 -15.00 -0.75
C PHE A 63 5.77 -14.45 -2.01
N ILE A 64 4.47 -14.70 -2.13
CA ILE A 64 3.59 -14.08 -3.12
C ILE A 64 2.58 -13.22 -2.38
N VAL A 65 2.29 -12.05 -2.94
CA VAL A 65 1.19 -11.19 -2.50
C VAL A 65 0.08 -11.25 -3.54
N THR A 66 -1.14 -11.53 -3.10
CA THR A 66 -2.31 -11.65 -3.97
C THR A 66 -3.37 -10.61 -3.58
N PRO A 67 -3.85 -9.78 -4.50
CA PRO A 67 -3.34 -9.57 -5.86
C PRO A 67 -1.99 -8.83 -5.88
N PRO A 68 -1.05 -9.15 -6.78
CA PRO A 68 0.27 -8.50 -6.83
C PRO A 68 0.23 -7.10 -7.47
N LEU A 69 -0.78 -6.83 -8.30
CA LEU A 69 -1.01 -5.56 -8.98
C LEU A 69 -2.52 -5.39 -9.22
N PHE A 70 -3.09 -4.28 -8.77
CA PHE A 70 -4.52 -4.01 -8.96
C PHE A 70 -4.82 -2.51 -8.88
N ARG A 71 -5.92 -2.09 -9.49
CA ARG A 71 -6.45 -0.73 -9.38
C ARG A 71 -7.29 -0.61 -8.10
N LEU A 72 -7.10 0.48 -7.36
CA LEU A 72 -7.84 0.80 -6.15
C LEU A 72 -8.48 2.19 -6.32
N ASP A 73 -9.80 2.25 -6.52
CA ASP A 73 -10.49 3.52 -6.74
C ASP A 73 -10.57 4.36 -5.46
N GLY A 74 -10.93 5.64 -5.60
CA GLY A 74 -11.09 6.55 -4.47
C GLY A 74 -12.14 6.05 -3.47
N GLY A 75 -11.81 6.13 -2.18
CA GLY A 75 -12.65 5.63 -1.09
C GLY A 75 -12.73 4.09 -0.96
N GLN A 76 -12.10 3.33 -1.85
CA GLN A 76 -12.11 1.87 -1.79
C GLN A 76 -11.04 1.32 -0.84
N ARG A 77 -11.27 0.08 -0.40
CA ARG A 77 -10.29 -0.73 0.32
C ARG A 77 -10.19 -2.11 -0.34
N ASN A 78 -9.00 -2.68 -0.29
CA ASN A 78 -8.75 -4.04 -0.75
C ASN A 78 -7.88 -4.79 0.27
N THR A 79 -8.03 -6.11 0.31
CA THR A 79 -7.25 -6.98 1.20
C THR A 79 -6.25 -7.77 0.38
N LEU A 80 -4.98 -7.66 0.76
CA LEU A 80 -3.87 -8.43 0.23
C LEU A 80 -3.71 -9.69 1.05
N THR A 81 -3.47 -10.82 0.38
CA THR A 81 -3.08 -12.09 1.02
C THR A 81 -1.61 -12.36 0.73
N ILE A 82 -0.80 -12.46 1.77
CA ILE A 82 0.62 -12.77 1.71
C ILE A 82 0.77 -14.25 2.00
N THR A 83 1.26 -15.02 1.03
CA THR A 83 1.44 -16.47 1.14
C THR A 83 2.90 -16.82 0.91
N ARG A 84 3.47 -17.62 1.81
CA ARG A 84 4.83 -18.14 1.65
C ARG A 84 4.86 -19.22 0.59
N THR A 85 5.81 -19.15 -0.33
CA THR A 85 5.98 -20.14 -1.42
C THR A 85 7.08 -21.15 -1.15
N GLY A 86 7.92 -20.92 -0.13
CA GLY A 86 8.97 -21.85 0.26
C GLY A 86 10.07 -21.19 1.07
N GLY A 87 11.32 -21.60 0.80
CA GLY A 87 12.51 -21.12 1.50
C GLY A 87 12.74 -21.79 2.85
N ARG A 88 14.01 -21.82 3.27
CA ARG A 88 14.42 -22.35 4.56
C ARG A 88 14.39 -21.22 5.59
N LEU A 89 13.68 -21.44 6.69
CA LEU A 89 13.60 -20.49 7.80
C LEU A 89 14.37 -21.05 9.00
N PRO A 90 15.05 -20.19 9.77
CA PRO A 90 15.58 -20.60 11.07
C PRO A 90 14.44 -21.04 12.00
N ALA A 91 14.64 -22.13 12.72
CA ALA A 91 13.65 -22.66 13.67
C ALA A 91 13.84 -22.10 15.10
N ASP A 92 14.92 -21.36 15.34
CA ASP A 92 15.36 -20.87 16.64
C ASP A 92 15.18 -19.35 16.82
N ARG A 93 14.89 -18.61 15.74
CA ARG A 93 14.75 -17.16 15.74
C ARG A 93 13.78 -16.67 14.67
N GLU A 94 13.25 -15.46 14.85
CA GLU A 94 12.47 -14.79 13.82
C GLU A 94 13.35 -14.39 12.62
N ALA A 95 12.78 -14.45 11.42
CA ALA A 95 13.39 -13.92 10.21
C ALA A 95 12.65 -12.65 9.74
N ILE A 96 13.38 -11.66 9.24
CA ILE A 96 12.82 -10.38 8.79
C ILE A 96 12.81 -10.35 7.26
N ASN A 97 11.66 -9.98 6.71
CA ASN A 97 11.46 -9.61 5.31
C ASN A 97 10.76 -8.25 5.25
N TRP A 98 10.60 -7.69 4.05
CA TRP A 98 9.91 -6.41 3.84
C TRP A 98 8.74 -6.59 2.90
N LEU A 99 7.54 -6.23 3.33
CA LEU A 99 6.37 -6.13 2.47
C LEU A 99 6.25 -4.69 1.97
N CYS A 100 6.50 -4.51 0.69
CA CYS A 100 6.45 -3.21 0.03
C CYS A 100 5.19 -3.10 -0.83
N VAL A 101 4.47 -1.99 -0.66
CA VAL A 101 3.29 -1.62 -1.42
C VAL A 101 3.56 -0.26 -2.07
N SER A 102 3.59 -0.22 -3.40
CA SER A 102 3.77 1.01 -4.19
C SER A 102 2.43 1.50 -4.70
N PHE A 103 2.25 2.82 -4.69
CA PHE A 103 1.06 3.52 -5.14
C PHE A 103 1.44 4.39 -6.33
N ILE A 104 0.99 3.97 -7.51
CA ILE A 104 1.27 4.64 -8.77
C ILE A 104 0.05 5.50 -9.11
N PRO A 105 0.19 6.84 -9.12
CA PRO A 105 -0.92 7.73 -9.49
C PRO A 105 -1.24 7.62 -10.99
N PRO A 106 -2.43 8.08 -11.41
CA PRO A 106 -2.78 8.14 -12.82
C PRO A 106 -1.92 9.16 -13.57
N GLU A 107 -1.90 9.06 -14.90
CA GLU A 107 -1.25 10.07 -15.75
C GLU A 107 -2.00 11.41 -15.71
N PRO A 108 -1.27 12.54 -15.71
CA PRO A 108 -1.85 13.87 -15.93
C PRO A 108 -2.65 13.86 -17.24
N ASP A 109 -3.77 14.59 -17.27
CA ASP A 109 -4.71 14.63 -18.40
C ASP A 109 -5.48 13.32 -18.69
N SER A 110 -5.31 12.28 -17.87
CA SER A 110 -6.17 11.09 -17.95
C SER A 110 -7.61 11.43 -17.56
N VAL A 111 -8.56 10.58 -17.95
CA VAL A 111 -10.00 10.75 -17.62
C VAL A 111 -10.27 10.83 -16.11
N TRP A 112 -9.29 10.45 -15.29
CA TRP A 112 -9.35 10.37 -13.84
C TRP A 112 -8.60 11.50 -13.13
N ASP A 113 -7.96 12.40 -13.89
CA ASP A 113 -7.39 13.64 -13.37
C ASP A 113 -8.51 14.69 -13.30
N GLU A 114 -9.00 14.98 -12.10
CA GLU A 114 -9.97 16.07 -11.89
C GLU A 114 -9.32 17.46 -12.05
N GLY A 115 -8.01 17.52 -12.30
CA GLY A 115 -7.31 18.71 -12.77
C GLY A 115 -7.85 19.13 -14.15
N LYS A 116 -8.44 20.33 -14.22
CA LYS A 116 -8.98 20.95 -15.44
C LYS A 116 -8.07 20.68 -16.64
N LYS A 117 -8.57 19.94 -17.64
CA LYS A 117 -7.98 19.86 -18.98
C LYS A 117 -7.63 21.27 -19.43
N SER A 118 -6.36 21.61 -19.45
CA SER A 118 -5.92 22.94 -19.85
C SER A 118 -6.12 23.06 -21.35
N ALA A 119 -7.31 23.52 -21.75
CA ALA A 119 -7.72 23.72 -23.13
C ALA A 119 -6.97 24.89 -23.82
N ASP A 120 -5.86 25.37 -23.27
CA ASP A 120 -5.14 26.50 -23.83
C ASP A 120 -3.63 26.43 -23.56
N SER A 121 -2.89 25.86 -24.51
CA SER A 121 -1.46 26.17 -24.68
C SER A 121 -0.94 25.59 -25.99
N LYS A 122 -1.14 26.32 -27.08
CA LYS A 122 -0.48 26.00 -28.36
C LYS A 122 1.05 26.23 -28.36
N ASN A 123 1.66 26.60 -27.22
CA ASN A 123 3.13 26.73 -27.15
C ASN A 123 3.72 26.69 -25.72
N LYS A 124 3.23 25.80 -24.84
CA LYS A 124 3.79 25.63 -23.49
C LYS A 124 4.38 24.23 -23.36
N VAL A 125 5.70 24.14 -23.25
CA VAL A 125 6.35 22.90 -22.86
C VAL A 125 6.01 22.67 -21.38
N LEU A 126 5.05 21.78 -21.13
CA LEU A 126 4.66 21.37 -19.78
C LEU A 126 5.47 20.12 -19.41
N THR A 127 6.40 20.26 -18.47
CA THR A 127 7.12 19.14 -17.89
C THR A 127 6.24 18.50 -16.82
N HIS A 128 5.83 17.25 -17.04
CA HIS A 128 5.07 16.47 -16.08
C HIS A 128 6.02 15.62 -15.23
N VAL A 129 5.98 15.80 -13.91
CA VAL A 129 6.72 14.98 -12.95
C VAL A 129 5.70 14.18 -12.15
N GLN A 130 5.76 12.85 -12.28
CA GLN A 130 4.94 11.95 -11.47
C GLN A 130 5.77 11.36 -10.35
N VAL A 131 5.24 11.42 -9.13
CA VAL A 131 5.85 10.83 -7.95
C VAL A 131 5.12 9.54 -7.62
N VAL A 132 5.83 8.41 -7.72
CA VAL A 132 5.33 7.13 -7.21
C VAL A 132 5.68 7.06 -5.72
N SER A 133 4.66 6.97 -4.89
CA SER A 133 4.84 6.78 -3.44
C SER A 133 4.78 5.30 -3.11
N GLY A 134 5.32 4.91 -1.95
CA GLY A 134 5.25 3.52 -1.51
C GLY A 134 5.54 3.39 -0.02
N SER A 135 5.00 2.33 0.57
CA SER A 135 5.19 1.97 1.97
C SER A 135 5.80 0.58 2.08
N CYS A 136 6.89 0.45 2.81
CA CYS A 136 7.50 -0.84 3.11
C CYS A 136 7.42 -1.11 4.62
N ILE A 137 6.71 -2.17 5.00
CA ILE A 137 6.55 -2.58 6.39
C ILE A 137 7.32 -3.87 6.66
N LYS A 138 7.73 -4.08 7.91
CA LYS A 138 8.46 -5.30 8.30
C LYS A 138 7.51 -6.49 8.34
N LEU A 139 7.94 -7.59 7.73
CA LEU A 139 7.30 -8.90 7.76
C LEU A 139 8.16 -9.85 8.60
N PHE A 140 7.72 -10.14 9.82
CA PHE A 140 8.40 -11.04 10.74
C PHE A 140 7.88 -12.46 10.55
N VAL A 141 8.76 -13.39 10.21
CA VAL A 141 8.40 -14.80 10.12
C VAL A 141 8.73 -15.46 11.45
N ARG A 142 7.69 -15.93 12.15
CA ARG A 142 7.78 -16.45 13.52
C ARG A 142 7.68 -17.98 13.54
N PRO A 143 8.73 -18.70 13.98
CA PRO A 143 8.68 -20.14 14.23
C PRO A 143 7.73 -20.52 15.35
N GLU A 144 7.22 -21.76 15.36
CA GLU A 144 6.31 -22.28 16.42
C GLU A 144 7.00 -22.41 17.79
N THR A 145 8.31 -22.62 17.80
CA THR A 145 9.14 -22.84 18.99
C THR A 145 9.27 -21.61 19.88
N LEU A 146 8.93 -20.42 19.36
CA LEU A 146 8.95 -19.17 20.10
C LEU A 146 7.56 -18.87 20.65
N GLN A 147 7.38 -19.04 21.96
CA GLN A 147 6.17 -18.56 22.63
C GLN A 147 6.23 -17.03 22.76
N GLY A 148 5.22 -16.34 22.26
CA GLY A 148 5.07 -14.90 22.45
C GLY A 148 4.59 -14.59 23.86
N THR A 149 5.29 -13.71 24.55
CA THR A 149 4.80 -13.01 25.76
C THR A 149 3.74 -11.98 25.40
#